data_AF-A0A2H5XD95-F1
#
_entry.id   AF-A0A2H5XD95-F1
#
_cell.length_a   1.000
_cell.length_b   1.000
_cell.length_c   1.000
_cell.angle_alpha   90.00
_cell.angle_beta   90.00
_cell.angle_gamma   90.00
#
_symmetry.space_group_name_H-M   'P 1'
#
loop_
_entity.id
_entity.type
_entity.pdbx_description
1 polymer ?
#
loop_
_entity_poly.entity_id
_entity_poly.type
_entity_poly.pdbx_seq_one_letter_code
_entity_poly.pdbx_strand_id
1 'polypeptide(L)'
;MQVIWVNVVITGRTLLLVTLFVLLGWVQWQHCLAQEHLPLRAQQMLAQARKIAKFRQWGMKGARHRIPELIKALEDPDPRVQSAAALALGRLEAKEALGRLKELERKWDEKAWTRGLTDMKPLITFKAAIARIGSLNSSRDPRQVVKSFLEKFNVNTSELNHGVTEEQKINEAHRGGYIWILRHVADLIATMRKKGYDENALRDVERWFRFDLDYPSRLKIELSKIPSKRQRIKVLLHRLLTAKSGTMERICDAQALADEDDNGEVVTIVSEHLRNYHRKRDQVKEYWRIDLLLSVLGAIGDPQALPVVQAFLNDPNKFVRMSARQIFEALQKGEPFPVGSYYE
;
A
#
# COMPACT_ATOMS: atom_id res chain seq x y z
N MET A 1 -34.87 58.46 19.20
CA MET A 1 -33.66 58.27 18.38
C MET A 1 -34.08 57.86 16.99
N GLN A 2 -34.01 58.77 16.01
CA GLN A 2 -34.35 58.51 14.62
C GLN A 2 -33.22 57.73 13.93
N VAL A 3 -33.59 56.66 13.22
CA VAL A 3 -32.68 55.87 12.38
C VAL A 3 -32.53 56.61 11.05
N ILE A 4 -31.32 57.11 10.78
CA ILE A 4 -30.95 57.72 9.50
C ILE A 4 -30.65 56.58 8.52
N TRP A 5 -31.48 56.44 7.49
CA TRP A 5 -31.17 55.61 6.32
C TRP A 5 -30.24 56.38 5.38
N VAL A 6 -28.98 55.98 5.29
CA VAL A 6 -28.08 56.46 4.23
C VAL A 6 -28.24 55.52 3.03
N ASN A 7 -28.99 55.98 2.02
CA ASN A 7 -29.06 55.33 0.72
C ASN A 7 -27.74 55.55 -0.03
N VAL A 8 -26.87 54.54 -0.04
CA VAL A 8 -25.70 54.51 -0.92
C VAL A 8 -26.15 54.02 -2.30
N VAL A 9 -26.24 54.93 -3.26
CA VAL A 9 -26.46 54.60 -4.67
C VAL A 9 -25.17 54.02 -5.25
N ILE A 10 -25.11 52.70 -5.39
CA ILE A 10 -24.00 52.00 -6.04
C ILE A 10 -24.24 52.06 -7.55
N THR A 11 -23.45 52.83 -8.28
CA THR A 11 -23.47 52.88 -9.74
C THR A 11 -22.97 51.55 -10.35
N GLY A 12 -23.43 51.17 -11.54
CA GLY A 12 -23.12 49.84 -12.13
C GLY A 12 -21.62 49.51 -12.24
N ARG A 13 -20.74 50.53 -12.31
CA ARG A 13 -19.28 50.37 -12.30
C ARG A 13 -18.72 49.94 -10.93
N THR A 14 -19.27 50.43 -9.82
CA THR A 14 -18.79 50.04 -8.47
C THR A 14 -19.25 48.63 -8.09
N LEU A 15 -20.43 48.18 -8.54
CA LEU A 15 -20.88 46.80 -8.35
C LEU A 15 -20.01 45.78 -9.13
N LEU A 16 -19.62 46.12 -10.36
CA LEU A 16 -18.71 45.31 -11.17
C LEU A 16 -17.32 45.21 -10.54
N LEU A 17 -16.80 46.32 -10.01
CA LEU A 17 -15.49 46.31 -9.34
C LEU A 17 -15.50 45.49 -8.04
N VAL A 18 -16.57 45.59 -7.23
CA VAL A 18 -16.70 44.81 -5.99
C VAL A 18 -16.84 43.32 -6.29
N THR A 19 -17.63 42.93 -7.28
CA THR A 19 -17.76 41.52 -7.70
C THR A 19 -16.45 40.96 -8.27
N LEU A 20 -15.70 41.75 -9.05
CA LEU A 20 -14.38 41.36 -9.55
C LEU A 20 -13.36 41.23 -8.41
N PHE A 21 -13.40 42.11 -7.40
CA PHE A 21 -12.53 42.03 -6.23
C PHE A 21 -12.86 40.84 -5.32
N VAL A 22 -14.15 40.50 -5.17
CA VAL A 22 -14.58 39.31 -4.43
C VAL A 22 -14.19 38.04 -5.19
N LEU A 23 -14.34 38.02 -6.52
CA LEU A 23 -13.93 36.88 -7.36
C LEU A 23 -12.40 36.72 -7.42
N LEU A 24 -11.65 37.80 -7.58
CA LEU A 24 -10.18 37.79 -7.51
C LEU A 24 -9.73 37.41 -6.11
N GLY A 25 -10.34 37.96 -5.06
CA GLY A 25 -10.09 37.57 -3.67
C GLY A 25 -10.42 36.11 -3.41
N TRP A 26 -11.49 35.55 -3.98
CA TRP A 26 -11.84 34.14 -3.90
C TRP A 26 -10.86 33.24 -4.65
N VAL A 27 -10.46 33.61 -5.87
CA VAL A 27 -9.48 32.88 -6.69
C VAL A 27 -8.09 32.94 -6.07
N GLN A 28 -7.72 34.08 -5.50
CA GLN A 28 -6.44 34.32 -4.83
C GLN A 28 -6.41 33.67 -3.44
N TRP A 29 -7.54 33.61 -2.72
CA TRP A 29 -7.70 32.85 -1.49
C TRP A 29 -7.71 31.32 -1.74
N GLN A 30 -8.33 30.86 -2.83
CA GLN A 30 -8.20 29.47 -3.31
C GLN A 30 -6.75 29.14 -3.71
N HIS A 31 -6.03 30.07 -4.34
CA HIS A 31 -4.60 29.92 -4.61
C HIS A 31 -3.74 29.92 -3.34
N CYS A 32 -4.09 30.74 -2.34
CA CYS A 32 -3.35 30.89 -1.09
C CYS A 32 -3.55 29.69 -0.13
N LEU A 33 -4.75 29.10 -0.07
CA LEU A 33 -5.01 27.82 0.62
C LEU A 33 -4.32 26.64 -0.07
N ALA A 34 -3.90 26.81 -1.33
CA ALA A 34 -3.34 25.76 -2.17
C ALA A 34 -1.81 25.73 -2.22
N GLN A 35 -1.04 26.51 -1.44
CA GLN A 35 0.44 26.44 -1.53
C GLN A 35 1.15 26.43 -0.17
N GLU A 36 0.86 25.42 0.65
CA GLU A 36 1.94 24.82 1.44
C GLU A 36 2.82 24.03 0.47
N HIS A 37 3.80 24.68 -0.15
CA HIS A 37 4.80 23.98 -0.94
C HIS A 37 5.56 23.05 -0.01
N LEU A 38 5.34 21.74 -0.15
CA LEU A 38 6.07 20.73 0.60
C LEU A 38 7.58 20.93 0.36
N PRO A 39 8.42 20.81 1.40
CA PRO A 39 9.87 20.90 1.22
C PRO A 39 10.34 19.84 0.21
N LEU A 40 11.42 20.12 -0.53
CA LEU A 40 11.93 19.24 -1.59
C LEU A 40 12.07 17.78 -1.13
N ARG A 41 12.53 17.57 0.10
CA ARG A 41 12.65 16.24 0.71
C ARG A 41 11.30 15.51 0.80
N ALA A 42 10.24 16.20 1.19
CA ALA A 42 8.90 15.63 1.25
C ALA A 42 8.37 15.30 -0.15
N GLN A 43 8.63 16.16 -1.14
CA GLN A 43 8.27 15.87 -2.54
C GLN A 43 8.99 14.63 -3.07
N GLN A 44 10.28 14.50 -2.77
CA GLN A 44 11.06 13.30 -3.12
C GLN A 44 10.51 12.05 -2.43
N MET A 45 10.17 12.12 -1.14
CA MET A 45 9.57 11.00 -0.43
C MET A 45 8.23 10.58 -1.05
N LEU A 46 7.36 11.52 -1.42
CA LEU A 46 6.10 11.25 -2.12
C LEU A 46 6.30 10.71 -3.54
N ALA A 47 7.38 11.11 -4.22
CA ALA A 47 7.73 10.52 -5.52
C ALA A 47 8.15 9.05 -5.36
N GLN A 48 8.98 8.73 -4.38
CA GLN A 48 9.39 7.33 -4.10
C GLN A 48 8.21 6.48 -3.64
N ALA A 49 7.30 7.06 -2.86
CA ALA A 49 6.05 6.42 -2.44
C ALA A 49 5.21 5.92 -3.63
N ARG A 50 5.02 6.78 -4.61
CA ARG A 50 4.25 6.48 -5.83
C ARG A 50 4.92 5.40 -6.66
N LYS A 51 6.26 5.40 -6.75
CA LYS A 51 6.99 4.28 -7.40
C LYS A 51 6.73 2.96 -6.69
N ILE A 52 6.81 2.92 -5.35
CA ILE A 52 6.57 1.71 -4.56
C ILE A 52 5.16 1.16 -4.81
N ALA A 53 4.14 2.02 -4.73
CA ALA A 53 2.76 1.64 -5.00
C ALA A 53 2.58 1.13 -6.44
N LYS A 54 3.20 1.80 -7.42
CA LYS A 54 3.17 1.39 -8.83
C LYS A 54 3.76 0.01 -9.06
N PHE A 55 4.94 -0.27 -8.48
CA PHE A 55 5.59 -1.58 -8.64
C PHE A 55 4.81 -2.69 -7.96
N ARG A 56 4.22 -2.43 -6.79
CA ARG A 56 3.29 -3.38 -6.16
C ARG A 56 2.15 -3.73 -7.12
N GLN A 57 1.50 -2.73 -7.70
CA GLN A 57 0.38 -2.93 -8.61
C GLN A 57 0.78 -3.76 -9.83
N TRP A 58 1.94 -3.47 -10.44
CA TRP A 58 2.46 -4.25 -11.58
C TRP A 58 2.69 -5.71 -11.21
N GLY A 59 3.26 -5.98 -10.04
CA GLY A 59 3.46 -7.33 -9.53
C GLY A 59 2.12 -8.06 -9.28
N MET A 60 1.14 -7.38 -8.70
CA MET A 60 -0.19 -7.95 -8.40
C MET A 60 -1.01 -8.24 -9.66
N LYS A 61 -0.97 -7.33 -10.65
CA LYS A 61 -1.70 -7.45 -11.92
C LYS A 61 -1.01 -8.33 -12.96
N GLY A 62 0.17 -8.88 -12.65
CA GLY A 62 0.89 -9.74 -13.59
C GLY A 62 1.44 -8.98 -14.81
N ALA A 63 1.80 -7.70 -14.66
CA ALA A 63 2.23 -6.82 -15.75
C ALA A 63 3.63 -7.15 -16.29
N ARG A 64 3.79 -8.32 -16.93
CA ARG A 64 5.08 -8.83 -17.43
C ARG A 64 5.78 -7.90 -18.42
N HIS A 65 5.04 -7.11 -19.20
CA HIS A 65 5.63 -6.12 -20.12
C HIS A 65 6.43 -5.01 -19.39
N ARG A 66 6.28 -4.87 -18.07
CA ARG A 66 7.01 -3.90 -17.22
C ARG A 66 8.29 -4.47 -16.60
N ILE A 67 8.66 -5.72 -16.88
CA ILE A 67 9.88 -6.34 -16.33
C ILE A 67 11.14 -5.49 -16.57
N PRO A 68 11.40 -4.93 -17.78
CA PRO A 68 12.58 -4.08 -17.99
C PRO A 68 12.61 -2.84 -17.09
N GLU A 69 11.46 -2.20 -16.88
CA GLU A 69 11.34 -1.04 -15.99
C GLU A 69 11.59 -1.43 -14.52
N LEU A 70 11.09 -2.59 -14.10
CA LEU A 70 11.34 -3.13 -12.75
C LEU A 70 12.81 -3.50 -12.54
N ILE A 71 13.49 -4.07 -13.54
CA ILE A 71 14.93 -4.34 -13.48
C ILE A 71 15.71 -3.03 -13.31
N LYS A 72 15.37 -1.99 -14.10
CA LYS A 72 15.98 -0.66 -13.94
C LYS A 72 15.73 -0.08 -12.54
N ALA A 73 14.54 -0.29 -11.98
CA ALA A 73 14.21 0.20 -10.64
C ALA A 73 15.03 -0.44 -9.50
N LEU A 74 15.68 -1.58 -9.74
CA LEU A 74 16.65 -2.17 -8.80
C LEU A 74 17.90 -1.29 -8.62
N GLU A 75 18.12 -0.31 -9.49
CA GLU A 75 19.23 0.67 -9.40
C GLU A 75 18.83 1.95 -8.66
N ASP A 76 17.57 2.10 -8.24
CA ASP A 76 17.12 3.29 -7.53
C ASP A 76 17.91 3.45 -6.21
N PRO A 77 18.32 4.69 -5.85
CA PRO A 77 19.07 4.92 -4.61
C PRO A 77 18.26 4.61 -3.34
N ASP A 78 16.93 4.59 -3.40
CA ASP A 78 16.07 4.28 -2.26
C ASP A 78 15.88 2.76 -2.09
N PRO A 79 16.35 2.16 -0.97
CA PRO A 79 16.20 0.72 -0.70
C PRO A 79 14.76 0.22 -0.70
N ARG A 80 13.79 1.09 -0.38
CA ARG A 80 12.37 0.74 -0.37
C ARG A 80 11.85 0.54 -1.80
N VAL A 81 12.35 1.36 -2.73
CA VAL A 81 12.04 1.26 -4.16
C VAL A 81 12.66 -0.02 -4.73
N GLN A 82 13.92 -0.32 -4.39
CA GLN A 82 14.56 -1.58 -4.78
C GLN A 82 13.79 -2.80 -4.28
N SER A 83 13.35 -2.77 -3.02
CA SER A 83 12.57 -3.84 -2.39
C SER A 83 11.22 -4.05 -3.08
N ALA A 84 10.51 -2.95 -3.39
CA ALA A 84 9.25 -3.00 -4.13
C ALA A 84 9.43 -3.59 -5.53
N ALA A 85 10.50 -3.20 -6.24
CA ALA A 85 10.84 -3.74 -7.54
C ALA A 85 11.18 -5.24 -7.48
N ALA A 86 12.01 -5.66 -6.52
CA ALA A 86 12.36 -7.07 -6.31
C ALA A 86 11.14 -7.94 -5.98
N LEU A 87 10.25 -7.46 -5.10
CA LEU A 87 9.01 -8.15 -4.78
C LEU A 87 8.11 -8.32 -6.01
N ALA A 88 7.98 -7.27 -6.83
CA ALA A 88 7.22 -7.33 -8.07
C ALA A 88 7.84 -8.34 -9.05
N LEU A 89 9.16 -8.31 -9.26
CA LEU A 89 9.88 -9.24 -10.13
C LEU A 89 9.73 -10.70 -9.67
N GLY A 90 9.80 -10.96 -8.36
CA GLY A 90 9.57 -12.28 -7.77
C GLY A 90 8.14 -12.78 -7.99
N ARG A 91 7.14 -11.88 -7.92
CA ARG A 91 5.74 -12.21 -8.23
C ARG A 91 5.49 -12.48 -9.71
N LEU A 92 6.20 -11.77 -10.59
CA LEU A 92 6.15 -11.95 -12.04
C LEU A 92 6.93 -13.18 -12.52
N GLU A 93 7.72 -13.80 -11.65
CA GLU A 93 8.62 -14.92 -11.94
C GLU A 93 9.64 -14.57 -13.04
N ALA A 94 10.15 -13.33 -13.01
CA ALA A 94 11.03 -12.76 -14.01
C ALA A 94 12.45 -13.36 -13.94
N LYS A 95 12.71 -14.42 -14.71
CA LYS A 95 14.00 -15.12 -14.73
C LYS A 95 15.15 -14.22 -15.20
N GLU A 96 14.85 -13.28 -16.09
CA GLU A 96 15.77 -12.29 -16.64
C GLU A 96 16.36 -11.39 -15.55
N ALA A 97 15.64 -11.19 -14.43
CA ALA A 97 16.10 -10.37 -13.31
C ALA A 97 17.07 -11.10 -12.35
N LEU A 98 17.26 -12.43 -12.49
CA LEU A 98 18.04 -13.22 -11.54
C LEU A 98 19.48 -12.74 -11.38
N GLY A 99 20.13 -12.33 -12.47
CA GLY A 99 21.50 -11.81 -12.42
C GLY A 99 21.60 -10.58 -11.53
N ARG A 100 20.73 -9.59 -11.78
CA ARG A 100 20.69 -8.34 -11.01
C ARG A 100 20.28 -8.56 -9.55
N LEU A 101 19.29 -9.42 -9.30
CA LEU A 101 18.85 -9.75 -7.94
C LEU A 101 19.97 -10.40 -7.12
N LYS A 102 20.73 -11.35 -7.71
CA LYS A 102 21.88 -12.01 -7.03
C LYS A 102 23.03 -11.04 -6.75
N GLU A 103 23.26 -10.07 -7.63
CA GLU A 103 24.24 -9.01 -7.38
C GLU A 103 23.84 -8.15 -6.18
N LEU A 104 22.58 -7.72 -6.13
CA LEU A 104 22.07 -6.95 -4.99
C LEU A 104 22.06 -7.76 -3.70
N GLU A 105 21.65 -9.03 -3.75
CA GLU A 105 21.73 -9.94 -2.60
C GLU A 105 23.14 -9.90 -1.98
N ARG A 106 24.21 -10.11 -2.77
CA ARG A 106 25.59 -10.07 -2.28
C ARG A 106 25.98 -8.72 -1.70
N LYS A 107 25.64 -7.63 -2.40
CA LYS A 107 25.93 -6.25 -1.96
C LYS A 107 25.26 -5.89 -0.65
N TRP A 108 24.06 -6.42 -0.41
CA TRP A 108 23.32 -6.21 0.83
C TRP A 108 23.75 -7.17 1.93
N ASP A 109 24.13 -8.41 1.61
CA ASP A 109 24.65 -9.40 2.57
C ASP A 109 25.93 -8.89 3.27
N GLU A 110 26.85 -8.27 2.50
CA GLU A 110 28.04 -7.61 3.04
C GLU A 110 27.71 -6.46 4.03
N LYS A 111 26.55 -5.82 3.87
CA LYS A 111 26.15 -4.62 4.64
C LYS A 111 25.20 -4.92 5.79
N ALA A 112 24.38 -5.96 5.69
CA ALA A 112 23.28 -6.25 6.61
C ALA A 112 23.75 -6.44 8.06
N TRP A 113 24.89 -7.13 8.25
CA TRP A 113 25.45 -7.40 9.58
C TRP A 113 26.08 -6.17 10.26
N THR A 114 26.36 -5.10 9.51
CA THR A 114 27.00 -3.89 10.05
C THR A 114 26.02 -2.75 10.38
N ARG A 115 24.75 -2.85 9.96
CA ARG A 115 23.80 -1.70 9.95
C ARG A 115 22.41 -1.95 10.54
N GLY A 116 22.10 -3.17 11.00
CA GLY A 116 20.85 -3.48 11.72
C GLY A 116 19.60 -3.69 10.83
N LEU A 117 18.41 -3.76 11.46
CA LEU A 117 17.14 -4.23 10.84
C LEU A 117 16.74 -3.51 9.56
N THR A 118 17.01 -2.21 9.46
CA THR A 118 16.67 -1.36 8.31
C THR A 118 17.24 -1.92 7.00
N ASP A 119 18.42 -2.54 7.07
CA ASP A 119 19.13 -3.10 5.92
C ASP A 119 18.84 -4.59 5.70
N MET A 120 18.17 -5.24 6.65
CA MET A 120 17.77 -6.64 6.54
C MET A 120 16.50 -6.83 5.67
N LYS A 121 15.56 -5.87 5.67
CA LYS A 121 14.35 -5.96 4.82
C LYS A 121 14.68 -6.07 3.32
N PRO A 122 15.56 -5.22 2.75
CA PRO A 122 15.97 -5.37 1.35
C PRO A 122 16.63 -6.72 1.07
N LEU A 123 17.59 -7.14 1.91
CA LEU A 123 18.26 -8.44 1.76
C LEU A 123 17.26 -9.61 1.71
N ILE A 124 16.35 -9.68 2.69
CA ILE A 124 15.30 -10.70 2.74
C ILE A 124 14.42 -10.65 1.49
N THR A 125 14.09 -9.45 1.01
CA THR A 125 13.25 -9.29 -0.19
C THR A 125 13.96 -9.78 -1.45
N PHE A 126 15.26 -9.50 -1.62
CA PHE A 126 16.03 -10.05 -2.76
C PHE A 126 16.13 -11.57 -2.68
N LYS A 127 16.45 -12.11 -1.50
CA LYS A 127 16.47 -13.57 -1.27
C LYS A 127 15.12 -14.20 -1.58
N ALA A 128 14.02 -13.59 -1.13
CA ALA A 128 12.66 -14.05 -1.40
C ALA A 128 12.33 -14.04 -2.90
N ALA A 129 12.69 -12.97 -3.61
CA ALA A 129 12.48 -12.88 -5.05
C ALA A 129 13.23 -13.98 -5.81
N ILE A 130 14.52 -14.18 -5.48
CA ILE A 130 15.36 -15.23 -6.07
C ILE A 130 14.81 -16.62 -5.76
N ALA A 131 14.51 -16.88 -4.47
CA ALA A 131 13.95 -18.15 -4.00
C ALA A 131 12.67 -18.48 -4.75
N ARG A 132 11.77 -17.51 -4.88
CA ARG A 132 10.50 -17.67 -5.56
C ARG A 132 10.64 -17.94 -7.05
N ILE A 133 11.51 -17.21 -7.75
CA ILE A 133 11.78 -17.45 -9.18
C ILE A 133 12.35 -18.86 -9.39
N GLY A 134 13.18 -19.36 -8.47
CA GLY A 134 13.78 -20.69 -8.54
C GLY A 134 12.86 -21.83 -8.12
N SER A 135 12.06 -21.65 -7.07
CA SER A 135 11.29 -22.75 -6.45
C SER A 135 9.85 -22.86 -6.92
N LEU A 136 9.20 -21.77 -7.36
CA LEU A 136 7.74 -21.74 -7.59
C LEU A 136 7.24 -22.64 -8.74
N ASN A 137 8.12 -23.34 -9.45
CA ASN A 137 7.72 -24.43 -10.35
C ASN A 137 8.72 -25.61 -10.33
N SER A 138 9.57 -25.71 -9.30
CA SER A 138 10.54 -26.81 -9.19
C SER A 138 9.89 -28.14 -8.83
N SER A 139 8.71 -28.09 -8.20
CA SER A 139 7.90 -29.25 -7.83
C SER A 139 6.41 -28.92 -7.85
N ARG A 140 5.58 -29.94 -8.02
CA ARG A 140 4.12 -29.86 -7.83
C ARG A 140 3.71 -30.08 -6.37
N ASP A 141 4.60 -30.60 -5.53
CA ASP A 141 4.38 -30.75 -4.10
C ASP A 141 4.70 -29.42 -3.38
N PRO A 142 3.70 -28.75 -2.77
CA PRO A 142 3.91 -27.51 -2.01
C PRO A 142 4.97 -27.64 -0.92
N ARG A 143 5.13 -28.83 -0.33
CA ARG A 143 6.11 -29.10 0.73
C ARG A 143 7.53 -28.91 0.23
N GLN A 144 7.82 -29.39 -0.97
CA GLN A 144 9.15 -29.26 -1.59
C GLN A 144 9.42 -27.82 -2.02
N VAL A 145 8.41 -27.14 -2.57
CA VAL A 145 8.52 -25.72 -2.98
C VAL A 145 8.85 -24.85 -1.78
N VAL A 146 8.18 -25.05 -0.64
CA VAL A 146 8.44 -24.26 0.59
C VAL A 146 9.79 -24.59 1.21
N LYS A 147 10.20 -25.86 1.26
CA LYS A 147 11.55 -26.23 1.74
C LYS A 147 12.64 -25.58 0.89
N SER A 148 12.56 -25.71 -0.44
CA SER A 148 13.49 -25.08 -1.37
C SER A 148 13.50 -23.55 -1.26
N PHE A 149 12.33 -22.95 -0.98
CA PHE A 149 12.23 -21.52 -0.73
C PHE A 149 13.00 -21.11 0.55
N LEU A 150 12.81 -21.85 1.65
CA LEU A 150 13.43 -21.58 2.94
C LEU A 150 14.94 -21.85 2.95
N GLU A 151 15.42 -22.84 2.19
CA GLU A 151 16.85 -23.11 1.99
C GLU A 151 17.62 -21.87 1.52
N LYS A 152 17.00 -21.00 0.71
CA LYS A 152 17.63 -19.75 0.26
C LYS A 152 17.95 -18.78 1.41
N PHE A 153 17.27 -18.92 2.54
CA PHE A 153 17.51 -18.13 3.76
C PHE A 153 18.43 -18.85 4.75
N ASN A 154 18.84 -20.10 4.48
CA ASN A 154 19.50 -20.98 5.43
C ASN A 154 18.69 -21.15 6.73
N VAL A 155 17.36 -21.23 6.61
CA VAL A 155 16.44 -21.38 7.74
C VAL A 155 15.54 -22.58 7.49
N ASN A 156 15.22 -23.34 8.53
CA ASN A 156 14.20 -24.38 8.48
C ASN A 156 12.89 -23.94 9.18
N THR A 157 11.84 -24.74 9.05
CA THR A 157 10.52 -24.44 9.63
C THR A 157 10.54 -24.23 11.15
N SER A 158 11.31 -25.05 11.88
CA SER A 158 11.40 -24.98 13.34
C SER A 158 12.05 -23.66 13.78
N GLU A 159 13.18 -23.33 13.15
CA GLU A 159 13.90 -22.07 13.37
C GLU A 159 13.02 -20.85 13.07
N LEU A 160 12.28 -20.88 11.96
CA LEU A 160 11.38 -19.78 11.60
C LEU A 160 10.28 -19.60 12.66
N ASN A 161 9.64 -20.68 13.12
CA ASN A 161 8.61 -20.60 14.16
C ASN A 161 9.15 -20.13 15.51
N HIS A 162 10.33 -20.61 15.88
CA HIS A 162 11.00 -20.18 17.10
C HIS A 162 11.35 -18.69 17.02
N GLY A 163 11.93 -18.26 15.90
CA GLY A 163 12.35 -16.89 15.64
C GLY A 163 11.22 -15.85 15.66
N VAL A 164 10.00 -16.22 15.29
CA VAL A 164 8.84 -15.32 15.39
C VAL A 164 8.22 -15.28 16.79
N THR A 165 8.44 -16.31 17.61
CA THR A 165 7.79 -16.48 18.92
C THR A 165 8.61 -15.88 20.07
N GLU A 166 9.93 -16.04 20.07
CA GLU A 166 10.77 -15.63 21.20
C GLU A 166 11.04 -14.11 21.23
N GLU A 167 10.33 -13.39 22.11
CA GLU A 167 10.54 -11.95 22.33
C GLU A 167 11.70 -11.64 23.30
N GLN A 168 12.06 -12.57 24.17
CA GLN A 168 12.99 -12.30 25.28
C GLN A 168 14.47 -12.61 25.00
N LYS A 169 14.77 -13.46 24.00
CA LYS A 169 16.15 -13.92 23.71
C LYS A 169 16.72 -13.44 22.39
N ILE A 170 15.87 -12.99 21.47
CA ILE A 170 16.24 -12.59 20.11
C ILE A 170 16.15 -11.07 20.04
N ASN A 171 17.21 -10.41 19.58
CA ASN A 171 17.18 -8.97 19.30
C ASN A 171 16.02 -8.66 18.33
N GLU A 172 15.23 -7.61 18.61
CA GLU A 172 14.07 -7.17 17.83
C GLU A 172 14.33 -7.13 16.32
N ALA A 173 15.56 -6.75 15.92
CA ALA A 173 16.00 -6.82 14.54
C ALA A 173 15.89 -8.24 13.96
N HIS A 174 16.50 -9.22 14.61
CA HIS A 174 16.49 -10.61 14.16
C HIS A 174 15.07 -11.17 14.11
N ARG A 175 14.23 -10.89 15.12
CA ARG A 175 12.80 -11.26 15.11
C ARG A 175 12.05 -10.66 13.92
N GLY A 176 12.28 -9.38 13.64
CA GLY A 176 11.72 -8.70 12.48
C GLY A 176 12.07 -9.43 11.17
N GLY A 177 13.30 -9.94 11.03
CA GLY A 177 13.71 -10.73 9.88
C GLY A 177 12.89 -12.00 9.68
N TYR A 178 12.69 -12.77 10.75
CA TYR A 178 11.84 -13.96 10.71
C TYR A 178 10.39 -13.62 10.34
N ILE A 179 9.85 -12.51 10.87
CA ILE A 179 8.51 -12.03 10.48
C ILE A 179 8.44 -11.71 8.99
N TRP A 180 9.47 -11.09 8.40
CA TRP A 180 9.52 -10.83 6.96
C TRP A 180 9.59 -12.10 6.13
N ILE A 181 10.39 -13.09 6.54
CA ILE A 181 10.42 -14.41 5.89
C ILE A 181 9.02 -15.05 5.96
N LEU A 182 8.37 -15.01 7.12
CA LEU A 182 7.01 -15.53 7.31
C LEU A 182 6.00 -14.86 6.35
N ARG A 183 6.08 -13.54 6.17
CA ARG A 183 5.23 -12.79 5.21
C ARG A 183 5.45 -13.22 3.76
N HIS A 184 6.67 -13.58 3.38
CA HIS A 184 6.98 -14.10 2.05
C HIS A 184 6.53 -15.55 1.88
N VAL A 185 6.63 -16.38 2.90
CA VAL A 185 6.08 -17.75 2.89
C VAL A 185 4.55 -17.69 2.73
N ALA A 186 3.86 -16.80 3.44
CA ALA A 186 2.42 -16.60 3.27
C ALA A 186 2.06 -16.17 1.84
N ASP A 187 2.83 -15.26 1.25
CA ASP A 187 2.68 -14.83 -0.15
C ASP A 187 2.91 -15.98 -1.15
N LEU A 188 3.86 -16.86 -0.87
CA LEU A 188 4.18 -18.04 -1.68
C LEU A 188 3.04 -19.06 -1.65
N ILE A 189 2.55 -19.40 -0.45
CA ILE A 189 1.41 -20.32 -0.26
C ILE A 189 0.16 -19.78 -0.96
N ALA A 190 -0.18 -18.50 -0.76
CA ALA A 190 -1.31 -17.87 -1.43
C ALA A 190 -1.19 -17.93 -2.97
N THR A 191 0.03 -17.84 -3.49
CA THR A 191 0.29 -17.93 -4.93
C THR A 191 0.16 -19.35 -5.46
N MET A 192 0.72 -20.33 -4.75
CA MET A 192 0.54 -21.74 -5.10
C MET A 192 -0.95 -22.11 -5.13
N ARG A 193 -1.74 -21.64 -4.15
CA ARG A 193 -3.19 -21.81 -4.15
C ARG A 193 -3.86 -21.21 -5.38
N LYS A 194 -3.51 -19.96 -5.74
CA LYS A 194 -4.01 -19.31 -6.97
C LYS A 194 -3.62 -20.07 -8.25
N LYS A 195 -2.47 -20.75 -8.24
CA LYS A 195 -1.96 -21.58 -9.34
C LYS A 195 -2.54 -23.00 -9.38
N GLY A 196 -3.44 -23.37 -8.45
CA GLY A 196 -4.08 -24.68 -8.44
C GLY A 196 -3.20 -25.82 -7.94
N TYR A 197 -2.26 -25.54 -7.02
CA TYR A 197 -1.57 -26.59 -6.28
C TYR A 197 -2.53 -27.37 -5.37
N ASP A 198 -2.16 -28.59 -4.97
CA ASP A 198 -2.99 -29.45 -4.13
C ASP A 198 -3.34 -28.78 -2.79
N GLU A 199 -4.64 -28.61 -2.53
CA GLU A 199 -5.14 -27.87 -1.37
C GLU A 199 -4.89 -28.63 -0.05
N ASN A 200 -4.90 -29.97 -0.06
CA ASN A 200 -4.64 -30.75 1.15
C ASN A 200 -3.17 -30.59 1.58
N ALA A 201 -2.24 -30.70 0.64
CA ALA A 201 -0.83 -30.45 0.88
C ALA A 201 -0.57 -29.00 1.29
N LEU A 202 -1.26 -28.01 0.70
CA LEU A 202 -1.17 -26.61 1.14
C LEU A 202 -1.65 -26.42 2.59
N ARG A 203 -2.75 -27.06 2.99
CA ARG A 203 -3.25 -27.02 4.39
C ARG A 203 -2.26 -27.63 5.37
N ASP A 204 -1.59 -28.72 4.98
CA ASP A 204 -0.53 -29.31 5.79
C ASP A 204 0.66 -28.36 5.94
N VAL A 205 1.09 -27.74 4.84
CA VAL A 205 2.18 -26.75 4.85
C VAL A 205 1.80 -25.52 5.67
N GLU A 206 0.55 -25.08 5.66
CA GLU A 206 0.11 -23.95 6.50
C GLU A 206 0.27 -24.23 8.00
N ARG A 207 -0.01 -25.46 8.44
CA ARG A 207 0.14 -25.88 9.85
C ARG A 207 1.59 -25.86 10.32
N TRP A 208 2.54 -25.79 9.39
CA TRP A 208 3.96 -25.67 9.71
C TRP A 208 4.32 -24.29 10.26
N PHE A 209 3.48 -23.26 10.11
CA PHE A 209 3.85 -21.89 10.41
C PHE A 209 2.89 -21.18 11.36
N ARG A 210 3.44 -20.32 12.21
CA ARG A 210 2.68 -19.46 13.13
C ARG A 210 2.22 -18.15 12.47
N PHE A 211 1.41 -18.25 11.43
CA PHE A 211 0.87 -17.06 10.74
C PHE A 211 -0.01 -16.18 11.63
N ASP A 212 -0.59 -16.75 12.70
CA ASP A 212 -1.41 -16.05 13.69
C ASP A 212 -0.67 -14.90 14.41
N LEU A 213 0.67 -14.98 14.48
CA LEU A 213 1.52 -14.01 15.17
C LEU A 213 1.82 -12.75 14.34
N ASP A 214 1.53 -12.74 13.04
CA ASP A 214 1.72 -11.58 12.16
C ASP A 214 0.47 -11.32 11.32
N TYR A 215 -0.19 -10.18 11.55
CA TYR A 215 -1.47 -9.88 10.91
C TYR A 215 -1.42 -9.91 9.37
N PRO A 216 -0.43 -9.29 8.69
CA PRO A 216 -0.30 -9.39 7.23
C PRO A 216 -0.19 -10.83 6.73
N SER A 217 0.60 -11.68 7.40
CA SER A 217 0.75 -13.09 7.04
C SER A 217 -0.57 -13.84 7.17
N ARG A 218 -1.24 -13.70 8.32
CA ARG A 218 -2.57 -14.29 8.55
C ARG A 218 -3.59 -13.83 7.51
N LEU A 219 -3.66 -12.53 7.24
CA LEU A 219 -4.60 -11.95 6.28
C LEU A 219 -4.40 -12.55 4.88
N LYS A 220 -3.15 -12.68 4.41
CA LYS A 220 -2.86 -13.30 3.10
C LYS A 220 -3.37 -14.73 3.02
N ILE A 221 -3.14 -15.53 4.06
CA ILE A 221 -3.59 -16.92 4.12
C ILE A 221 -5.12 -16.98 4.13
N GLU A 222 -5.78 -16.20 4.99
CA GLU A 222 -7.25 -16.12 5.06
C GLU A 222 -7.88 -15.76 3.71
N LEU A 223 -7.40 -14.69 3.08
CA LEU A 223 -7.92 -14.22 1.79
C LEU A 223 -7.68 -15.25 0.68
N SER A 224 -6.51 -15.90 0.66
CA SER A 224 -6.20 -16.90 -0.37
C SER A 224 -7.18 -18.07 -0.39
N LYS A 225 -7.81 -18.39 0.75
CA LYS A 225 -8.81 -19.46 0.90
C LYS A 225 -10.20 -19.07 0.40
N ILE A 226 -10.43 -17.80 0.03
CA ILE A 226 -11.70 -17.29 -0.48
C ILE A 226 -11.54 -17.11 -2.00
N PRO A 227 -12.03 -18.02 -2.86
CA PRO A 227 -11.78 -17.93 -4.30
C PRO A 227 -12.48 -16.73 -4.94
N SER A 228 -13.67 -16.39 -4.45
CA SER A 228 -14.47 -15.28 -4.96
C SER A 228 -13.89 -13.92 -4.54
N LYS A 229 -13.41 -13.17 -5.53
CA LYS A 229 -12.97 -11.77 -5.38
C LYS A 229 -14.05 -10.91 -4.70
N ARG A 230 -15.29 -10.99 -5.18
CA ARG A 230 -16.43 -10.25 -4.61
C ARG A 230 -16.63 -10.57 -3.12
N GLN A 231 -16.41 -11.81 -2.71
CA GLN A 231 -16.51 -12.19 -1.30
C GLN A 231 -15.33 -11.64 -0.48
N ARG A 232 -14.10 -11.63 -1.03
CA ARG A 232 -12.95 -10.99 -0.38
C ARG A 232 -13.18 -9.50 -0.17
N ILE A 233 -13.67 -8.79 -1.20
CA ILE A 233 -14.07 -7.38 -1.14
C ILE A 233 -15.08 -7.15 -0.02
N LYS A 234 -16.14 -7.96 0.07
CA LYS A 234 -17.15 -7.87 1.14
C LYS A 234 -16.55 -8.03 2.54
N VAL A 235 -15.69 -9.04 2.74
CA VAL A 235 -15.05 -9.31 4.04
C VAL A 235 -14.15 -8.14 4.45
N LEU A 236 -13.34 -7.62 3.52
CA LEU A 236 -12.43 -6.51 3.77
C LEU A 236 -13.18 -5.21 4.04
N LEU A 237 -14.21 -4.89 3.24
CA LEU A 237 -15.07 -3.73 3.49
C LEU A 237 -15.76 -3.82 4.85
N HIS A 238 -16.32 -4.98 5.19
CA HIS A 238 -16.93 -5.17 6.50
C HIS A 238 -15.93 -4.89 7.63
N ARG A 239 -14.71 -5.45 7.54
CA ARG A 239 -13.62 -5.24 8.50
C ARG A 239 -13.21 -3.77 8.67
N LEU A 240 -13.22 -2.99 7.59
CA LEU A 240 -12.88 -1.56 7.63
C LEU A 240 -14.04 -0.72 8.19
N LEU A 241 -15.27 -1.02 7.78
CA LEU A 241 -16.45 -0.23 8.15
C LEU A 241 -16.91 -0.46 9.59
N THR A 242 -16.72 -1.67 10.13
CA THR A 242 -17.05 -2.00 11.53
C THR A 242 -15.89 -1.84 12.51
N ALA A 243 -14.71 -1.43 12.02
CA ALA A 243 -13.56 -1.16 12.86
C ALA A 243 -13.89 -0.12 13.95
N LYS A 244 -13.34 -0.32 15.15
CA LYS A 244 -13.48 0.61 16.28
C LYS A 244 -12.39 1.69 16.28
N SER A 245 -11.26 1.44 15.61
CA SER A 245 -10.12 2.35 15.51
C SER A 245 -9.30 2.07 14.23
N GLY A 246 -8.51 3.05 13.81
CA GLY A 246 -7.60 2.94 12.67
C GLY A 246 -6.26 2.33 13.06
N THR A 247 -6.22 1.01 13.29
CA THR A 247 -4.99 0.29 13.66
C THR A 247 -4.14 -0.08 12.43
N MET A 248 -2.89 -0.52 12.65
CA MET A 248 -2.01 -0.99 11.57
C MET A 248 -2.60 -2.16 10.80
N GLU A 249 -3.37 -3.02 11.47
CA GLU A 249 -4.13 -4.10 10.84
C GLU A 249 -5.19 -3.58 9.86
N ARG A 250 -5.81 -2.42 10.14
CA ARG A 250 -6.78 -1.81 9.22
C ARG A 250 -6.11 -1.21 7.99
N ILE A 251 -4.87 -0.73 8.13
CA ILE A 251 -4.05 -0.31 6.97
C ILE A 251 -3.77 -1.52 6.06
N CYS A 252 -3.46 -2.69 6.65
CA CYS A 252 -3.28 -3.93 5.90
C CYS A 252 -4.56 -4.36 5.17
N ASP A 253 -5.73 -4.27 5.83
CA ASP A 253 -7.01 -4.56 5.20
C ASP A 253 -7.34 -3.59 4.06
N ALA A 254 -7.02 -2.30 4.22
CA ALA A 254 -7.20 -1.29 3.18
C ALA A 254 -6.29 -1.55 1.97
N GLN A 255 -5.02 -1.88 2.18
CA GLN A 255 -4.12 -2.26 1.09
C GLN A 255 -4.58 -3.54 0.39
N ALA A 256 -5.04 -4.55 1.14
CA ALA A 256 -5.59 -5.77 0.56
C ALA A 256 -6.85 -5.48 -0.26
N LEU A 257 -7.73 -4.58 0.22
CA LEU A 257 -8.93 -4.17 -0.51
C LEU A 257 -8.56 -3.47 -1.84
N ALA A 258 -7.56 -2.58 -1.81
CA ALA A 258 -7.06 -1.94 -3.04
C ALA A 258 -6.49 -2.97 -4.03
N ASP A 259 -5.76 -3.97 -3.54
CA ASP A 259 -5.17 -5.04 -4.37
C ASP A 259 -6.24 -5.95 -5.03
N GLU A 260 -7.48 -5.97 -4.54
CA GLU A 260 -8.59 -6.71 -5.17
C GLU A 260 -9.19 -5.99 -6.39
N ASP A 261 -8.89 -4.70 -6.59
CA ASP A 261 -9.45 -3.93 -7.69
C ASP A 261 -8.84 -4.30 -9.05
N ASP A 262 -9.71 -4.49 -10.03
CA ASP A 262 -9.35 -4.94 -11.38
C ASP A 262 -10.10 -4.13 -12.43
N ASN A 263 -11.41 -3.90 -12.20
CA ASN A 263 -12.30 -3.20 -13.12
C ASN A 263 -13.01 -1.99 -12.46
N GLY A 264 -12.46 -1.40 -11.39
CA GLY A 264 -13.06 -0.25 -10.70
C GLY A 264 -14.26 -0.58 -9.79
N GLU A 265 -14.51 -1.86 -9.48
CA GLU A 265 -15.58 -2.27 -8.54
C GLU A 265 -15.30 -1.69 -7.14
N VAL A 266 -14.05 -1.81 -6.66
CA VAL A 266 -13.67 -1.28 -5.35
C VAL A 266 -13.75 0.24 -5.34
N VAL A 267 -13.29 0.89 -6.42
CA VAL A 267 -13.37 2.35 -6.60
C VAL A 267 -14.81 2.83 -6.46
N THR A 268 -15.74 2.15 -7.13
CA THR A 268 -17.17 2.49 -7.10
C THR A 268 -17.75 2.37 -5.69
N ILE A 269 -17.55 1.23 -5.03
CA ILE A 269 -18.10 0.95 -3.69
C ILE A 269 -17.52 1.90 -2.64
N VAL A 270 -16.19 2.08 -2.64
CA VAL A 270 -15.51 2.96 -1.68
C VAL A 270 -15.90 4.43 -1.90
N SER A 271 -16.03 4.86 -3.15
CA SER A 271 -16.52 6.20 -3.49
C SER A 271 -17.93 6.45 -2.96
N GLU A 272 -18.83 5.47 -3.03
CA GLU A 272 -20.18 5.58 -2.50
C GLU A 272 -20.17 5.77 -0.97
N HIS A 273 -19.39 4.97 -0.24
CA HIS A 273 -19.22 5.14 1.20
C HIS A 273 -18.66 6.51 1.57
N LEU A 274 -17.67 7.00 0.83
CA LEU A 274 -17.08 8.31 1.05
C LEU A 274 -18.07 9.46 0.77
N ARG A 275 -18.86 9.38 -0.32
CA ARG A 275 -19.95 10.36 -0.56
C ARG A 275 -20.94 10.39 0.60
N ASN A 276 -21.30 9.22 1.11
CA ASN A 276 -22.18 9.13 2.28
C ASN A 276 -21.55 9.75 3.52
N TYR A 277 -20.26 9.53 3.79
CA TYR A 277 -19.58 10.20 4.91
C TYR A 277 -19.49 11.71 4.72
N HIS A 278 -19.25 12.20 3.50
CA HIS A 278 -19.21 13.62 3.21
C HIS A 278 -20.56 14.30 3.47
N ARG A 279 -21.69 13.70 3.07
CA ARG A 279 -23.04 14.26 3.29
C ARG A 279 -23.38 14.48 4.77
N LYS A 280 -22.88 13.62 5.66
CA LYS A 280 -23.10 13.70 7.12
C LYS A 280 -21.82 14.05 7.86
N ARG A 281 -20.92 14.82 7.24
CA ARG A 281 -19.54 14.98 7.72
C ARG A 281 -19.47 15.50 9.16
N ASP A 282 -20.38 16.38 9.54
CA ASP A 282 -20.46 16.94 10.91
C ASP A 282 -20.79 15.88 11.97
N GLN A 283 -21.40 14.76 11.58
CA GLN A 283 -21.79 13.65 12.46
C GLN A 283 -20.71 12.54 12.52
N VAL A 284 -19.72 12.56 11.62
CA VAL A 284 -18.70 11.51 11.51
C VAL A 284 -17.48 11.88 12.35
N LYS A 285 -17.27 11.16 13.44
CA LYS A 285 -16.13 11.38 14.34
C LYS A 285 -14.88 10.59 13.92
N GLU A 286 -15.05 9.47 13.24
CA GLU A 286 -13.98 8.56 12.83
C GLU A 286 -13.26 9.04 11.55
N TYR A 287 -12.55 10.16 11.64
CA TYR A 287 -11.76 10.70 10.53
C TYR A 287 -10.76 9.68 9.97
N TRP A 288 -10.21 8.81 10.82
CA TRP A 288 -9.30 7.73 10.42
C TRP A 288 -9.94 6.73 9.46
N ARG A 289 -11.28 6.55 9.51
CA ARG A 289 -11.99 5.65 8.59
C ARG A 289 -12.12 6.30 7.21
N ILE A 290 -12.38 7.60 7.18
CA ILE A 290 -12.37 8.39 5.94
C ILE A 290 -10.96 8.32 5.32
N ASP A 291 -9.92 8.51 6.13
CA ASP A 291 -8.52 8.44 5.71
C ASP A 291 -8.14 7.06 5.12
N LEU A 292 -8.54 5.97 5.78
CA LEU A 292 -8.34 4.61 5.25
C LEU A 292 -9.04 4.40 3.91
N LEU A 293 -10.29 4.83 3.77
CA LEU A 293 -11.04 4.67 2.51
C LEU A 293 -10.48 5.56 1.39
N LEU A 294 -10.04 6.78 1.70
CA LEU A 294 -9.30 7.61 0.74
C LEU A 294 -8.03 6.89 0.30
N SER A 295 -7.27 6.34 1.25
CA SER A 295 -6.04 5.59 0.98
C SER A 295 -6.27 4.39 0.07
N VAL A 296 -7.40 3.68 0.20
CA VAL A 296 -7.79 2.60 -0.74
C VAL A 296 -7.88 3.15 -2.17
N LEU A 297 -8.58 4.27 -2.38
CA LEU A 297 -8.69 4.89 -3.70
C LEU A 297 -7.33 5.36 -4.23
N GLY A 298 -6.49 5.94 -3.37
CA GLY A 298 -5.13 6.31 -3.70
C GLY A 298 -4.29 5.12 -4.18
N ALA A 299 -4.35 3.99 -3.47
CA ALA A 299 -3.58 2.80 -3.80
C ALA A 299 -4.03 2.13 -5.10
N ILE A 300 -5.31 2.23 -5.45
CA ILE A 300 -5.80 1.80 -6.75
C ILE A 300 -5.26 2.72 -7.86
N GLY A 301 -5.25 4.03 -7.61
CA GLY A 301 -4.70 5.01 -8.56
C GLY A 301 -5.64 5.34 -9.74
N ASP A 302 -6.92 5.01 -9.65
CA ASP A 302 -7.91 5.24 -10.72
C ASP A 302 -8.43 6.69 -10.70
N PRO A 303 -8.23 7.49 -11.77
CA PRO A 303 -8.74 8.85 -11.87
C PRO A 303 -10.26 9.00 -11.70
N GLN A 304 -11.06 7.94 -11.86
CA GLN A 304 -12.50 7.96 -11.57
C GLN A 304 -12.82 8.34 -10.11
N ALA A 305 -11.87 8.17 -9.20
CA ALA A 305 -11.99 8.59 -7.81
C ALA A 305 -11.83 10.12 -7.59
N LEU A 306 -11.33 10.87 -8.57
CA LEU A 306 -11.05 12.31 -8.42
C LEU A 306 -12.22 13.12 -7.86
N PRO A 307 -13.48 12.98 -8.35
CA PRO A 307 -14.59 13.78 -7.86
C PRO A 307 -14.90 13.53 -6.37
N VAL A 308 -14.80 12.28 -5.90
CA VAL A 308 -15.05 11.98 -4.48
C VAL A 308 -13.89 12.42 -3.60
N VAL A 309 -12.63 12.26 -4.04
CA VAL A 309 -11.46 12.71 -3.29
C VAL A 309 -11.44 14.24 -3.17
N GLN A 310 -11.84 14.96 -4.23
CA GLN A 310 -11.93 16.41 -4.24
C GLN A 310 -12.83 16.96 -3.12
N ALA A 311 -13.92 16.25 -2.79
CA ALA A 311 -14.85 16.64 -1.73
C ALA A 311 -14.20 16.70 -0.34
N PHE A 312 -13.04 16.05 -0.15
CA PHE A 312 -12.32 16.00 1.13
C PHE A 312 -11.11 16.94 1.22
N LEU A 313 -10.81 17.72 0.17
CA LEU A 313 -9.69 18.68 0.18
C LEU A 313 -9.86 19.77 1.26
N ASN A 314 -11.10 20.12 1.58
CA ASN A 314 -11.46 21.11 2.60
C ASN A 314 -12.08 20.47 3.86
N ASP A 315 -11.85 19.17 4.09
CA ASP A 315 -12.37 18.46 5.26
C ASP A 315 -12.00 19.16 6.58
N PRO A 316 -12.88 19.24 7.60
CA PRO A 316 -12.53 19.90 8.86
C PRO A 316 -11.34 19.24 9.58
N ASN A 317 -11.09 17.94 9.37
CA ASN A 317 -9.95 17.25 9.95
C ASN A 317 -8.67 17.42 9.09
N LYS A 318 -7.59 17.89 9.70
CA LYS A 318 -6.32 18.15 9.01
C LYS A 318 -5.70 16.93 8.33
N PHE A 319 -5.81 15.74 8.93
CA PHE A 319 -5.21 14.53 8.37
C PHE A 319 -5.96 14.09 7.12
N VAL A 320 -7.29 14.16 7.15
CA VAL A 320 -8.12 13.88 5.97
C VAL A 320 -7.80 14.84 4.82
N ARG A 321 -7.63 16.14 5.09
CA ARG A 321 -7.20 17.10 4.06
C ARG A 321 -5.84 16.77 3.46
N MET A 322 -4.86 16.47 4.31
CA MET A 322 -3.51 16.12 3.85
C MET A 322 -3.52 14.88 2.96
N SER A 323 -4.20 13.82 3.37
CA SER A 323 -4.32 12.59 2.59
C SER A 323 -5.09 12.81 1.29
N ALA A 324 -6.24 13.51 1.36
CA ALA A 324 -7.03 13.85 0.17
C ALA A 324 -6.18 14.62 -0.85
N ARG A 325 -5.36 15.57 -0.40
CA ARG A 325 -4.48 16.35 -1.27
C ARG A 325 -3.41 15.49 -1.96
N GLN A 326 -2.68 14.69 -1.20
CA GLN A 326 -1.62 13.82 -1.76
C GLN A 326 -2.20 12.81 -2.76
N ILE A 327 -3.36 12.24 -2.44
CA ILE A 327 -4.06 11.29 -3.30
C ILE A 327 -4.59 12.00 -4.54
N PHE A 328 -5.21 13.17 -4.40
CA PHE A 328 -5.71 13.96 -5.52
C PHE A 328 -4.59 14.29 -6.52
N GLU A 329 -3.44 14.77 -6.04
CA GLU A 329 -2.26 15.05 -6.87
C GLU A 329 -1.72 13.80 -7.58
N ALA A 330 -1.78 12.63 -6.94
CA ALA A 330 -1.37 11.36 -7.54
C ALA A 330 -2.36 10.90 -8.63
N LEU A 331 -3.66 10.96 -8.34
CA LEU A 331 -4.72 10.57 -9.27
C LEU A 331 -4.78 11.47 -10.51
N GLN A 332 -4.49 12.77 -10.37
CA GLN A 332 -4.36 13.68 -11.52
C GLN A 332 -3.26 13.25 -12.50
N LYS A 333 -2.22 12.56 -12.00
CA LYS A 333 -1.12 12.01 -12.82
C LYS A 333 -1.38 10.57 -13.26
N GLY A 334 -2.52 9.98 -12.88
CA GLY A 334 -2.82 8.56 -13.11
C GLY A 334 -1.85 7.63 -12.37
N GLU A 335 -1.29 8.07 -11.24
CA GLU A 335 -0.32 7.31 -10.45
C GLU A 335 -0.97 6.78 -9.17
N PRO A 336 -0.70 5.52 -8.77
CA PRO A 336 -1.13 5.01 -7.47
C PRO A 336 -0.31 5.66 -6.34
N PHE A 337 -0.92 5.75 -5.16
CA PHE A 337 -0.36 6.28 -3.94
C PHE A 337 -0.54 5.27 -2.79
N PRO A 338 0.49 4.97 -1.98
CA PRO A 338 0.41 3.89 -1.00
C PRO A 338 -0.67 4.12 0.07
N VAL A 339 -1.16 3.02 0.66
CA VAL A 339 -2.03 3.10 1.84
C VAL A 339 -1.22 3.44 3.08
N GLY A 340 -1.62 4.50 3.79
CA GLY A 340 -0.99 4.91 5.06
C GLY A 340 0.32 5.69 4.88
N SER A 341 0.72 6.40 5.95
CA SER A 341 1.93 7.25 5.97
C SER A 341 3.24 6.51 6.31
N TYR A 342 3.14 5.23 6.70
CA TYR A 342 4.27 4.41 7.15
C TYR A 342 4.47 3.23 6.21
N TYR A 343 5.59 3.27 5.48
CA TYR A 343 6.00 2.29 4.49
C TYR A 343 6.51 1.02 5.17
N GLU A 344 5.63 0.05 5.40
CA GLU A 344 6.01 -1.35 5.68
C GLU A 344 5.32 -2.34 4.72
#